data_AF-A0A8X6YEU8-F1
#
_entry.id   AF-A0A8X6YEU8-F1
#
_cell.length_a   1.000
_cell.length_b   1.000
_cell.length_c   1.000
_cell.angle_alpha   90.00
_cell.angle_beta   90.00
_cell.angle_gamma   90.00
#
_symmetry.space_group_name_H-M   'P 1'
#
loop_
_entity.id
_entity.type
_entity.pdbx_description
1 polymer ?
#
loop_
_entity_poly.entity_id
_entity_poly.type
_entity_poly.pdbx_seq_one_letter_code
_entity_poly.pdbx_strand_id
1 'polypeptide(L)'
;MIQGIKESFKDNLPSLKWMDPETRKLAAEKVDSMIDTVGYPEFILYPDQVDEHYEGIVFNETDYFQNLMNLAHYERVKNMKKLDIPTNRTEWIYAPTELNAYYILTSNQIGMHEKRSLYDKYGSLHQWWKDSTFKNFQELTQCFVEQYSSYEVQGMKVNGQLTLGENIADNGGLKASFNAYQNWITRNHAEQPLPGLPLTSNQLFFVAYAQKWCEISTPEMERFFSF
;
A
#
# COMPACT_ATOMS: atom_id res chain seq x y z
N MET A 1 -4.17 11.38 -10.60
CA MET A 1 -4.37 11.20 -9.14
C MET A 1 -3.09 10.72 -8.45
N ILE A 2 -2.55 9.54 -8.78
CA ILE A 2 -1.33 8.98 -8.15
C ILE A 2 -0.17 9.99 -8.12
N GLN A 3 0.11 10.63 -9.27
CA GLN A 3 1.15 11.65 -9.37
C GLN A 3 0.92 12.83 -8.40
N GLY A 4 -0.32 13.30 -8.26
CA GLY A 4 -0.65 14.39 -7.33
C GLY A 4 -0.43 14.02 -5.87
N ILE A 5 -0.68 12.76 -5.49
CA ILE A 5 -0.40 12.25 -4.15
C ILE A 5 1.12 12.13 -3.93
N LYS A 6 1.88 11.59 -4.91
CA LYS A 6 3.34 11.51 -4.87
C LYS A 6 3.97 12.90 -4.72
N GLU A 7 3.50 13.87 -5.50
CA GLU A 7 3.91 15.28 -5.40
C GLU A 7 3.61 15.83 -4.01
N SER A 8 2.38 15.68 -3.53
CA SER A 8 2.00 16.16 -2.20
C SER A 8 2.80 15.53 -1.06
N PHE A 9 3.18 14.26 -1.18
CA PHE A 9 4.06 13.61 -0.21
C PHE A 9 5.44 14.25 -0.21
N LYS A 10 6.03 14.45 -1.40
CA LYS A 10 7.34 15.10 -1.56
C LYS A 10 7.34 16.55 -1.07
N ASP A 11 6.29 17.31 -1.37
CA ASP A 11 6.11 18.70 -0.92
C ASP A 11 6.08 18.82 0.60
N ASN A 12 5.65 17.76 1.31
CA ASN A 12 5.64 17.72 2.77
C ASN A 12 7.03 17.40 3.36
N LEU A 13 7.94 16.75 2.62
CA LEU A 13 9.25 16.33 3.14
C LEU A 13 10.06 17.49 3.76
N PRO A 14 10.19 18.68 3.13
CA PRO A 14 10.93 19.81 3.71
C PRO A 14 10.41 20.26 5.08
N SER A 15 9.13 20.03 5.40
CA SER A 15 8.53 20.39 6.68
C SER A 15 8.86 19.40 7.82
N LEU A 16 9.38 18.21 7.49
CA LEU A 16 9.70 17.16 8.44
C LEU A 16 11.02 17.44 9.16
N LYS A 17 10.94 18.17 10.28
CA LYS A 17 12.11 18.57 11.10
C LYS A 17 12.87 17.39 11.72
N TRP A 18 12.21 16.24 11.88
CA TRP A 18 12.80 15.02 12.46
C TRP A 18 13.72 14.27 11.50
N MET A 19 13.66 14.57 10.20
CA MET A 19 14.54 14.03 9.17
C MET A 19 15.66 15.01 8.85
N ASP A 20 16.87 14.50 8.63
CA ASP A 20 17.97 15.30 8.10
C ASP A 20 17.79 15.59 6.59
N PRO A 21 18.49 16.61 6.03
CA PRO A 21 18.37 16.96 4.61
C PRO A 21 18.71 15.84 3.63
N GLU A 22 19.68 14.99 3.95
CA GLU A 22 20.13 13.90 3.08
C GLU A 22 19.07 12.79 3.04
N THR A 23 18.55 12.38 4.20
CA THR A 23 17.47 11.39 4.25
C THR A 23 16.19 11.89 3.57
N ARG A 24 15.87 13.19 3.66
CA ARG A 24 14.74 13.77 2.89
C ARG A 24 14.94 13.67 1.39
N LYS A 25 16.15 13.91 0.89
CA LYS A 25 16.48 13.77 -0.53
C LYS A 25 16.31 12.32 -0.98
N LEU A 26 16.86 11.37 -0.22
CA LEU A 26 16.73 9.93 -0.52
C LEU A 26 15.26 9.46 -0.49
N ALA A 27 14.47 9.98 0.45
CA ALA A 27 13.04 9.70 0.51
C ALA A 27 12.30 10.20 -0.74
N ALA A 28 12.64 11.40 -1.25
CA ALA A 28 12.07 11.92 -2.49
C ALA A 28 12.46 11.04 -3.69
N GLU A 29 13.74 10.66 -3.80
CA GLU A 29 14.22 9.77 -4.87
C GLU A 29 13.52 8.41 -4.85
N LYS A 30 13.23 7.86 -3.66
CA LYS A 30 12.48 6.61 -3.51
C LYS A 30 11.04 6.73 -3.99
N VAL A 31 10.38 7.86 -3.73
CA VAL A 31 9.02 8.15 -4.22
C VAL A 31 9.01 8.27 -5.74
N ASP A 32 10.04 8.92 -6.31
CA ASP A 32 10.19 9.08 -7.76
C ASP A 32 10.45 7.75 -8.48
N SER A 33 11.05 6.76 -7.80
CA SER A 33 11.29 5.42 -8.35
C SER A 33 10.17 4.41 -8.07
N MET A 34 9.03 4.85 -7.51
CA MET A 34 7.90 3.96 -7.28
C MET A 34 7.22 3.61 -8.61
N ILE A 35 7.07 2.31 -8.87
CA ILE A 35 6.35 1.80 -10.05
C ILE A 35 4.86 1.79 -9.75
N ASP A 36 4.08 2.37 -10.68
CA ASP A 36 2.63 2.44 -10.58
C ASP A 36 2.01 1.38 -11.50
N THR A 37 1.19 0.50 -10.93
CA THR A 37 0.37 -0.48 -11.66
C THR A 37 -1.11 -0.12 -11.48
N VAL A 38 -1.86 -0.01 -12.56
CA VAL A 38 -3.25 0.46 -12.54
C VAL A 38 -4.13 -0.44 -13.41
N GLY A 39 -5.20 -0.98 -12.81
CA GLY A 39 -6.21 -1.75 -13.52
C GLY A 39 -5.80 -3.20 -13.75
N TYR A 40 -4.94 -3.45 -14.73
CA TYR A 40 -4.57 -4.81 -15.13
C TYR A 40 -3.16 -4.89 -15.75
N PRO A 41 -2.52 -6.07 -15.70
CA PRO A 41 -1.27 -6.31 -16.41
C PRO A 41 -1.51 -6.30 -17.92
N GLU A 42 -0.64 -5.66 -18.68
CA GLU A 42 -0.83 -5.47 -20.12
C GLU A 42 -0.99 -6.78 -20.92
N PHE A 43 -0.35 -7.87 -20.47
CA PHE A 43 -0.38 -9.16 -21.18
C PHE A 43 -1.79 -9.75 -21.34
N ILE A 44 -2.74 -9.43 -20.43
CA ILE A 44 -4.10 -9.99 -20.52
C ILE A 44 -4.90 -9.44 -21.70
N LEU A 45 -4.44 -8.34 -22.31
CA LEU A 45 -5.07 -7.76 -23.48
C LEU A 45 -4.73 -8.50 -24.78
N TYR A 46 -3.73 -9.39 -24.75
CA TYR A 46 -3.19 -10.04 -25.93
C TYR A 46 -3.36 -11.56 -25.80
N PRO A 47 -4.27 -12.21 -26.58
CA PRO A 47 -4.54 -13.64 -26.48
C PRO A 47 -3.28 -14.51 -26.55
N ASP A 48 -2.38 -14.21 -27.47
CA ASP A 48 -1.12 -14.97 -27.63
C ASP A 48 -0.25 -14.93 -26.36
N GLN A 49 -0.21 -13.78 -25.66
CA GLN A 49 0.55 -13.65 -24.40
C GLN A 49 -0.16 -14.33 -23.23
N VAL A 50 -1.50 -14.40 -23.26
CA VAL A 50 -2.27 -15.16 -22.27
C VAL A 50 -2.00 -16.66 -22.44
N ASP A 51 -2.04 -17.15 -23.68
CA ASP A 51 -1.75 -18.56 -24.00
C ASP A 51 -0.32 -18.93 -23.61
N GLU A 52 0.66 -18.07 -23.91
CA GLU A 52 2.05 -18.23 -23.46
C GLU A 52 2.15 -18.22 -21.92
N HIS A 53 1.45 -17.32 -21.24
CA HIS A 53 1.50 -17.21 -19.78
C HIS A 53 1.02 -18.48 -19.09
N TYR A 54 -0.01 -19.14 -19.63
CA TYR A 54 -0.62 -20.35 -19.07
C TYR A 54 -0.17 -21.65 -19.77
N GLU A 55 0.86 -21.56 -20.62
CA GLU A 55 1.39 -22.72 -21.33
C GLU A 55 1.84 -23.82 -20.35
N GLY A 56 1.42 -25.05 -20.63
CA GLY A 56 1.77 -26.23 -19.83
C GLY A 56 0.81 -26.55 -18.67
N ILE A 57 -0.26 -25.76 -18.47
CA ILE A 57 -1.35 -26.16 -17.56
C ILE A 57 -2.34 -27.05 -18.33
N VAL A 58 -2.64 -28.21 -17.77
CA VAL A 58 -3.61 -29.16 -18.34
C VAL A 58 -4.83 -29.24 -17.43
N PHE A 59 -6.00 -28.94 -17.99
CA PHE A 59 -7.29 -29.03 -17.30
C PHE A 59 -8.16 -30.12 -17.94
N ASN A 60 -8.93 -30.81 -17.11
CA ASN A 60 -9.98 -31.75 -17.52
C ASN A 60 -11.30 -31.34 -16.86
N GLU A 61 -12.35 -31.13 -17.66
CA GLU A 61 -13.67 -30.69 -17.20
C GLU A 61 -14.31 -31.62 -16.15
N THR A 62 -13.94 -32.91 -16.13
CA THR A 62 -14.54 -33.90 -15.22
C THR A 62 -13.71 -34.20 -13.97
N ASP A 63 -12.47 -33.70 -13.88
CA ASP A 63 -11.54 -34.08 -12.79
C ASP A 63 -11.02 -32.86 -12.02
N TYR A 64 -11.89 -32.34 -11.15
CA TYR A 64 -11.58 -31.16 -10.33
C TYR A 64 -10.36 -31.37 -9.43
N PHE A 65 -10.21 -32.54 -8.80
CA PHE A 65 -9.09 -32.77 -7.87
C PHE A 65 -7.76 -32.82 -8.63
N GLN A 66 -7.72 -33.52 -9.77
CA GLN A 66 -6.51 -33.57 -10.58
C GLN A 66 -6.15 -32.18 -11.13
N ASN A 67 -7.13 -31.36 -11.50
CA ASN A 67 -6.89 -29.98 -11.91
C ASN A 67 -6.20 -29.15 -10.81
N LEU A 68 -6.63 -29.30 -9.55
CA LEU A 68 -5.96 -28.63 -8.42
C LEU A 68 -4.52 -29.13 -8.24
N MET A 69 -4.28 -30.44 -8.39
CA MET A 69 -2.92 -30.99 -8.32
C MET A 69 -2.03 -30.48 -9.45
N ASN A 70 -2.57 -30.39 -10.67
CA ASN A 70 -1.87 -29.86 -11.84
C ASN A 70 -1.50 -28.39 -11.65
N LEU A 71 -2.44 -27.57 -11.16
CA LEU A 71 -2.20 -26.15 -10.88
C LEU A 71 -1.13 -25.97 -9.79
N ALA A 72 -1.25 -26.70 -8.67
CA ALA A 72 -0.27 -26.63 -7.59
C ALA A 72 1.13 -27.10 -8.01
N HIS A 73 1.23 -28.06 -8.92
CA HIS A 73 2.48 -28.50 -9.52
C HIS A 73 3.05 -27.42 -10.45
N TYR A 74 2.22 -26.86 -11.34
CA TYR A 74 2.60 -25.79 -12.25
C TYR A 74 3.15 -24.57 -11.51
N GLU A 75 2.46 -24.09 -10.48
CA GLU A 75 2.91 -22.94 -9.67
C GLU A 75 4.25 -23.19 -9.00
N ARG A 76 4.45 -24.39 -8.43
CA ARG A 76 5.73 -24.79 -7.83
C ARG A 76 6.85 -24.77 -8.86
N VAL A 77 6.65 -25.38 -10.02
CA VAL A 77 7.67 -25.40 -11.09
C VAL A 77 7.96 -23.99 -11.59
N LYS A 78 6.93 -23.17 -11.82
CA LYS A 78 7.07 -21.77 -12.26
C LYS A 78 7.88 -20.96 -11.24
N ASN A 79 7.59 -21.11 -9.95
CA ASN A 79 8.34 -20.43 -8.89
C ASN A 79 9.79 -20.92 -8.77
N MET A 80 10.04 -22.22 -8.89
CA MET A 80 11.39 -22.79 -8.87
C MET A 80 12.25 -22.32 -10.05
N LYS A 81 11.67 -22.13 -11.23
CA LYS A 81 12.37 -21.59 -12.41
C LYS A 81 12.87 -20.15 -12.20
N LYS A 82 12.30 -19.40 -11.25
CA LYS A 82 12.71 -18.01 -10.96
C LYS A 82 13.97 -17.90 -10.08
N LEU A 83 14.48 -19.01 -9.53
CA LEU A 83 15.60 -18.96 -8.56
C LEU A 83 16.88 -18.33 -9.12
N ASP A 84 17.22 -18.62 -10.38
CA ASP A 84 18.44 -18.11 -11.04
C ASP A 84 18.15 -16.96 -12.02
N ILE A 85 16.92 -16.43 -12.00
CA ILE A 85 16.48 -15.34 -12.90
C ILE A 85 16.37 -14.04 -12.09
N PRO A 86 16.87 -12.90 -12.59
CA PRO A 86 16.66 -11.62 -11.94
C PRO A 86 15.17 -11.31 -11.74
N THR A 87 14.82 -10.77 -10.57
CA THR A 87 13.43 -10.42 -10.24
C THR A 87 12.87 -9.41 -11.23
N ASN A 88 11.73 -9.74 -11.84
CA ASN A 88 10.97 -8.79 -12.63
C ASN A 88 10.17 -7.85 -11.70
N ARG A 89 10.62 -6.59 -11.61
CA ARG A 89 9.99 -5.56 -10.78
C ARG A 89 8.67 -5.02 -11.34
N THR A 90 8.20 -5.46 -12.51
CA THR A 90 6.89 -5.07 -13.06
C THR A 90 5.91 -6.24 -13.05
N GLU A 91 6.29 -7.39 -12.51
CA GLU A 91 5.39 -8.54 -12.36
C GLU A 91 4.28 -8.21 -11.36
N TRP A 92 3.06 -8.57 -11.73
CA TRP A 92 1.86 -8.43 -10.88
C TRP A 92 1.76 -9.63 -9.96
N ILE A 93 1.50 -9.38 -8.67
CA ILE A 93 1.37 -10.44 -7.66
C ILE A 93 -0.10 -10.80 -7.42
N TYR A 94 -1.03 -9.87 -7.70
CA TYR A 94 -2.45 -10.05 -7.47
C TYR A 94 -3.22 -10.04 -8.79
N ALA A 95 -4.32 -10.78 -8.81
CA ALA A 95 -5.21 -10.79 -9.95
C ALA A 95 -5.90 -9.41 -10.10
N PRO A 96 -6.16 -8.95 -11.33
CA PRO A 96 -6.85 -7.66 -11.55
C PRO A 96 -8.28 -7.62 -11.02
N THR A 97 -8.86 -8.78 -10.67
CA THR A 97 -10.19 -8.91 -10.08
C THR A 97 -10.22 -8.70 -8.57
N GLU A 98 -9.05 -8.61 -7.91
CA GLU A 98 -8.99 -8.39 -6.47
C GLU A 98 -9.29 -6.93 -6.12
N LEU A 99 -10.24 -6.72 -5.21
CA LEU A 99 -10.56 -5.41 -4.66
C LEU A 99 -9.60 -5.06 -3.51
N ASN A 100 -8.33 -4.87 -3.84
CA ASN A 100 -7.30 -4.49 -2.87
C ASN A 100 -6.22 -3.60 -3.51
N ALA A 101 -5.34 -3.02 -2.69
CA ALA A 101 -4.16 -2.27 -3.13
C ALA A 101 -2.88 -2.83 -2.47
N TYR A 102 -1.78 -2.82 -3.24
CA TYR A 102 -0.43 -3.39 -2.95
C TYR A 102 0.30 -2.93 -1.73
N TYR A 103 1.58 -3.20 -1.39
CA TYR A 103 2.91 -2.79 -1.94
C TYR A 103 3.86 -3.97 -1.87
N ILE A 104 4.83 -3.97 -2.77
CA ILE A 104 5.93 -4.91 -2.82
C ILE A 104 7.22 -4.18 -2.49
N LEU A 105 7.82 -4.57 -1.37
CA LEU A 105 9.07 -4.04 -0.84
C LEU A 105 10.25 -4.17 -1.79
N THR A 106 10.40 -5.36 -2.36
CA THR A 106 11.49 -5.74 -3.26
C THR A 106 11.38 -5.09 -4.63
N SER A 107 10.19 -4.63 -5.01
CA SER A 107 9.95 -3.97 -6.30
C SER A 107 9.69 -2.47 -6.19
N ASN A 108 9.54 -1.92 -4.97
CA ASN A 108 9.10 -0.53 -4.74
C ASN A 108 7.78 -0.20 -5.47
N GLN A 109 6.76 -1.07 -5.35
CA GLN A 109 5.42 -0.92 -5.94
C GLN A 109 4.35 -0.80 -4.83
N ILE A 110 3.35 0.11 -4.86
CA ILE A 110 2.09 0.33 -4.03
C ILE A 110 2.06 0.38 -2.46
N GLY A 111 1.15 -0.22 -1.64
CA GLY A 111 0.92 -0.02 -0.12
C GLY A 111 1.20 -1.10 1.03
N MET A 112 0.77 -0.96 2.29
CA MET A 112 1.64 -0.79 3.50
C MET A 112 2.11 -1.96 4.47
N HIS A 113 3.14 -1.66 5.31
CA HIS A 113 3.74 -2.41 6.47
C HIS A 113 4.94 -1.63 7.11
N GLU A 114 5.50 -2.06 8.26
CA GLU A 114 6.46 -1.27 9.10
C GLU A 114 7.95 -1.40 8.76
N LYS A 115 8.44 -2.58 8.37
CA LYS A 115 9.88 -2.83 8.13
C LYS A 115 10.40 -2.20 6.82
N ARG A 116 9.67 -1.24 6.27
CA ARG A 116 9.78 -0.74 4.90
C ARG A 116 10.68 0.46 4.72
N SER A 117 10.90 1.21 5.81
CA SER A 117 11.91 2.26 5.87
C SER A 117 13.32 1.73 5.63
N LEU A 118 13.55 0.43 5.82
CA LEU A 118 14.86 -0.21 5.63
C LEU A 118 15.12 -0.69 4.18
N TYR A 119 14.14 -0.57 3.29
CA TYR A 119 14.33 -0.86 1.85
C TYR A 119 14.61 0.41 1.08
N ASP A 120 15.64 0.40 0.26
CA ASP A 120 16.01 1.54 -0.58
C ASP A 120 15.11 1.66 -1.83
N LYS A 121 15.48 2.56 -2.76
CA LYS A 121 14.78 2.78 -4.04
C LYS A 121 14.84 1.59 -5.02
N TYR A 122 15.80 0.68 -4.82
CA TYR A 122 15.98 -0.53 -5.62
C TYR A 122 15.27 -1.75 -5.02
N GLY A 123 14.70 -1.62 -3.81
CA GLY A 123 14.08 -2.74 -3.09
C GLY A 123 15.11 -3.62 -2.36
N SER A 124 16.30 -3.10 -2.11
CA SER A 124 17.36 -3.77 -1.34
C SER A 124 17.28 -3.39 0.14
N LEU A 125 17.32 -4.40 1.02
CA LEU A 125 17.32 -4.22 2.47
C LEU A 125 18.71 -3.80 2.95
N HIS A 126 18.87 -2.54 3.33
CA HIS A 126 20.07 -2.03 4.00
C HIS A 126 19.75 -0.73 4.74
N GLN A 127 20.59 -0.33 5.68
CA GLN A 127 20.39 0.95 6.35
C GLN A 127 20.87 2.11 5.46
N TRP A 128 19.92 2.84 4.88
CA TRP A 128 20.16 4.05 4.08
C TRP A 128 19.77 5.34 4.82
N TRP A 129 19.36 5.22 6.09
CA TRP A 129 19.09 6.35 6.98
C TRP A 129 20.27 6.55 7.92
N LYS A 130 20.48 7.82 8.31
CA LYS A 130 21.36 8.14 9.43
C LYS A 130 20.76 7.63 10.74
N ASP A 131 21.58 7.14 11.66
CA ASP A 131 21.14 6.61 12.97
C ASP A 131 20.26 7.59 13.74
N SER A 132 20.59 8.89 13.69
CA SER A 132 19.79 9.94 14.34
C SER A 132 18.38 10.03 13.76
N THR A 133 18.23 9.88 12.45
CA THR A 133 16.93 9.94 11.77
C THR A 133 16.12 8.70 12.05
N PHE A 134 16.77 7.54 12.10
CA PHE A 134 16.13 6.29 12.52
C PHE A 134 15.61 6.37 13.96
N LYS A 135 16.43 6.88 14.89
CA LYS A 135 16.00 7.09 16.28
C LYS A 135 14.81 8.05 16.38
N ASN A 136 14.87 9.19 15.69
CA ASN A 136 13.76 10.15 15.66
C ASN A 136 12.47 9.53 15.10
N PHE A 137 12.60 8.68 14.07
CA PHE A 137 11.45 7.95 13.52
C PHE A 137 10.85 7.01 14.57
N GLN A 138 11.67 6.23 15.28
CA GLN A 138 11.19 5.35 16.35
C GLN A 138 10.45 6.13 17.44
N GLU A 139 11.00 7.26 17.87
CA GLU A 139 10.37 8.13 18.87
C GLU A 139 9.01 8.67 18.41
N LEU A 140 8.89 9.06 17.14
CA LEU A 140 7.61 9.53 16.57
C LEU A 140 6.59 8.40 16.42
N THR A 141 7.04 7.21 16.02
CA THR A 141 6.15 6.05 15.87
C THR A 141 5.60 5.57 17.21
N GLN A 142 6.30 5.84 18.31
CA GLN A 142 5.81 5.51 19.65
C GLN A 142 4.48 6.20 19.98
N CYS A 143 4.25 7.41 19.47
CA CYS A 143 2.97 8.12 19.64
C CYS A 143 1.80 7.33 19.02
N PHE A 144 2.02 6.69 17.86
CA PHE A 144 1.02 5.83 17.23
C PHE A 144 0.77 4.57 18.06
N VAL A 145 1.83 3.93 18.54
CA VAL A 145 1.71 2.73 19.39
C VAL A 145 0.88 3.06 20.64
N GLU A 146 1.19 4.15 21.32
CA GLU A 146 0.47 4.59 22.53
C GLU A 146 -0.98 4.95 22.24
N GLN A 147 -1.24 5.74 21.20
CA GLN A 147 -2.58 6.14 20.80
C GLN A 147 -3.44 4.91 20.49
N TYR A 148 -2.98 4.05 19.59
CA TYR A 148 -3.79 2.92 19.13
C TYR A 148 -3.92 1.83 20.20
N SER A 149 -2.92 1.66 21.07
CA SER A 149 -3.05 0.74 22.22
C SER A 149 -4.04 1.20 23.29
N SER A 150 -4.46 2.46 23.26
CA SER A 150 -5.50 2.96 24.16
C SER A 150 -6.92 2.53 23.74
N TYR A 151 -7.11 2.23 22.45
CA TYR A 151 -8.40 1.85 21.89
C TYR A 151 -8.84 0.47 22.35
N GLU A 152 -10.15 0.32 22.46
CA GLU A 152 -10.79 -0.89 22.96
C GLU A 152 -11.98 -1.26 22.08
N VAL A 153 -12.02 -2.53 21.67
CA VAL A 153 -13.10 -3.09 20.85
C VAL A 153 -13.59 -4.35 21.55
N GLN A 154 -14.88 -4.39 21.90
CA GLN A 154 -15.51 -5.49 22.65
C GLN A 154 -14.75 -5.91 23.93
N GLY A 155 -14.19 -4.95 24.66
CA GLY A 155 -13.46 -5.24 25.91
C GLY A 155 -12.00 -5.66 25.72
N MET A 156 -11.48 -5.67 24.49
CA MET A 156 -10.11 -6.02 24.17
C MET A 156 -9.33 -4.81 23.66
N LYS A 157 -8.08 -4.65 24.13
CA LYS A 157 -7.20 -3.60 23.63
C LYS A 157 -6.70 -3.93 22.23
N VAL A 158 -6.62 -2.90 21.39
CA VAL A 158 -5.94 -3.01 20.09
C VAL A 158 -4.43 -3.11 20.34
N ASN A 159 -3.74 -4.01 19.64
CA ASN A 159 -2.28 -4.03 19.69
C ASN A 159 -1.70 -2.95 18.76
N GLY A 160 -1.35 -1.79 19.35
CA GLY A 160 -0.79 -0.66 18.62
C GLY A 160 0.58 -0.95 18.00
N GLN A 161 1.34 -1.92 18.51
CA GLN A 161 2.63 -2.33 17.94
C GLN A 161 2.47 -3.25 16.72
N LEU A 162 1.45 -4.12 16.72
CA LEU A 162 1.13 -4.99 15.59
C LEU A 162 0.52 -4.22 14.42
N THR A 163 -0.25 -3.18 14.72
CA THR A 163 -0.99 -2.37 13.73
C THR A 163 -0.23 -1.13 13.28
N LEU A 164 0.96 -0.85 13.84
CA LEU A 164 1.68 0.41 13.67
C LEU A 164 1.92 0.76 12.18
N GLY A 165 2.17 -0.23 11.32
CA GLY A 165 2.44 -0.02 9.90
C GLY A 165 1.24 0.51 9.15
N GLU A 166 0.09 -0.09 9.38
CA GLU A 166 -1.18 0.34 8.81
C GLU A 166 -1.63 1.67 9.44
N ASN A 167 -1.38 1.87 10.74
CA ASN A 167 -1.68 3.14 11.39
C ASN A 167 -0.87 4.31 10.79
N ILE A 168 0.44 4.11 10.57
CA ILE A 168 1.31 5.09 9.89
C ILE A 168 0.81 5.35 8.47
N ALA A 169 0.43 4.28 7.77
CA ALA A 169 -0.06 4.32 6.41
C ALA A 169 -1.35 5.11 6.26
N ASP A 170 -2.35 4.86 7.10
CA ASP A 170 -3.64 5.54 7.10
C ASP A 170 -3.46 7.04 7.36
N ASN A 171 -2.67 7.39 8.38
CA ASN A 171 -2.43 8.78 8.74
C ASN A 171 -1.60 9.52 7.67
N GLY A 172 -0.57 8.87 7.14
CA GLY A 172 0.25 9.41 6.06
C GLY A 172 -0.52 9.57 4.75
N GLY A 173 -1.31 8.55 4.38
CA GLY A 173 -2.12 8.50 3.17
C GLY A 173 -3.25 9.52 3.20
N LEU A 174 -3.97 9.64 4.31
CA LEU A 174 -5.03 10.63 4.49
C LEU A 174 -4.46 12.05 4.39
N LYS A 175 -3.34 12.33 5.07
CA LYS A 175 -2.67 13.63 5.02
C LYS A 175 -2.21 13.98 3.60
N ALA A 176 -1.52 13.07 2.92
CA ALA A 176 -1.04 13.29 1.56
C ALA A 176 -2.19 13.48 0.56
N SER A 177 -3.26 12.70 0.70
CA SER A 177 -4.45 12.82 -0.15
C SER A 177 -5.19 14.15 0.06
N PHE A 178 -5.33 14.59 1.32
CA PHE A 178 -5.96 15.87 1.62
C PHE A 178 -5.13 17.05 1.12
N ASN A 179 -3.81 17.02 1.32
CA ASN A 179 -2.91 18.04 0.79
C ASN A 179 -2.92 18.08 -0.75
N ALA A 180 -2.94 16.92 -1.42
CA ALA A 180 -3.11 16.84 -2.86
C ALA A 180 -4.45 17.46 -3.32
N TYR A 181 -5.53 17.25 -2.56
CA TYR A 181 -6.81 17.89 -2.82
C TYR A 181 -6.75 19.42 -2.66
N GLN A 182 -6.13 19.93 -1.60
CA GLN A 182 -5.95 21.39 -1.42
C GLN A 182 -5.10 22.01 -2.56
N ASN A 183 -4.04 21.31 -2.99
CA ASN A 183 -3.23 21.71 -4.13
C ASN A 183 -4.06 21.75 -5.42
N TRP A 184 -4.97 20.79 -5.61
CA TRP A 184 -5.87 20.75 -6.75
C TRP A 184 -6.86 21.93 -6.73
N ILE A 185 -7.47 22.25 -5.58
CA ILE A 185 -8.37 23.41 -5.43
C ILE A 185 -7.63 24.71 -5.78
N THR A 186 -6.38 24.85 -5.33
CA THR A 186 -5.55 26.04 -5.61
C THR A 186 -5.30 26.22 -7.11
N ARG A 187 -5.22 25.12 -7.87
CA ARG A 187 -4.96 25.13 -9.33
C ARG A 187 -6.23 25.23 -10.18
N ASN A 188 -7.36 24.68 -9.73
CA ASN A 188 -8.57 24.47 -10.55
C ASN A 188 -9.83 25.18 -10.02
N HIS A 189 -9.73 25.85 -8.87
CA HIS A 189 -10.83 26.42 -8.08
C HIS A 189 -11.65 25.39 -7.29
N ALA A 190 -12.40 25.88 -6.30
CA ALA A 190 -13.25 25.05 -5.46
C ALA A 190 -14.46 24.52 -6.24
N GLU A 191 -14.80 23.26 -6.00
CA GLU A 191 -15.97 22.60 -6.59
C GLU A 191 -17.28 23.16 -6.03
N GLN A 192 -18.36 23.00 -6.79
CA GLN A 192 -19.70 23.32 -6.31
C GLN A 192 -20.12 22.36 -5.19
N PRO A 193 -20.80 22.84 -4.13
CA PRO A 193 -21.35 21.97 -3.09
C PRO A 193 -22.36 20.96 -3.65
N LEU A 194 -22.44 19.78 -3.03
CA LEU A 194 -23.43 18.77 -3.42
C LEU A 194 -24.85 19.20 -3.01
N PRO A 195 -25.84 19.09 -3.91
CA PRO A 195 -27.22 19.41 -3.58
C PRO A 195 -27.77 18.44 -2.53
N GLY A 196 -28.49 18.97 -1.54
CA GLY A 196 -29.09 18.17 -0.46
C GLY A 196 -28.14 17.76 0.67
N LEU A 197 -26.87 18.17 0.62
CA LEU A 197 -25.90 17.94 1.68
C LEU A 197 -25.32 19.27 2.17
N PRO A 198 -25.59 19.69 3.42
CA PRO A 198 -25.06 20.94 3.98
C PRO A 198 -23.60 20.77 4.43
N LEU A 199 -22.74 20.23 3.55
CA LEU A 199 -21.34 19.96 3.81
C LEU A 199 -20.47 20.64 2.75
N THR A 200 -19.37 21.25 3.18
CA THR A 200 -18.32 21.77 2.30
C THR A 200 -17.55 20.61 1.64
N SER A 201 -16.88 20.85 0.51
CA SER A 201 -16.08 19.83 -0.15
C SER A 201 -14.94 19.30 0.73
N ASN A 202 -14.37 20.14 1.61
CA ASN A 202 -13.40 19.70 2.62
C ASN A 202 -14.01 18.75 3.65
N GLN A 203 -15.25 18.99 4.10
CA GLN A 203 -15.95 18.06 5.00
C GLN A 203 -16.32 16.76 4.28
N LEU A 204 -16.79 16.87 3.03
CA LEU A 204 -17.13 15.72 2.19
C LEU A 204 -15.93 14.80 1.96
N PHE A 205 -14.73 15.35 1.82
CA PHE A 205 -13.50 14.55 1.74
C PHE A 205 -13.36 13.60 2.94
N PHE A 206 -13.52 14.10 4.17
CA PHE A 206 -13.39 13.29 5.38
C PHE A 206 -14.59 12.34 5.57
N VAL A 207 -15.80 12.74 5.17
CA VAL A 207 -16.97 11.85 5.18
C VAL A 207 -16.76 10.69 4.20
N ALA A 208 -16.29 10.96 2.98
CA ALA A 208 -16.00 9.94 1.98
C ALA A 208 -14.89 8.97 2.45
N TYR A 209 -13.84 9.50 3.10
CA TYR A 209 -12.82 8.68 3.74
C TYR A 209 -13.42 7.76 4.82
N ALA A 210 -14.22 8.30 5.74
CA ALA A 210 -14.84 7.52 6.82
C ALA A 210 -15.81 6.45 6.29
N GLN A 211 -16.58 6.76 5.23
CA GLN A 211 -17.52 5.82 4.62
C GLN A 211 -16.84 4.60 3.98
N LYS A 212 -15.56 4.72 3.59
CA LYS A 212 -14.79 3.56 3.09
C LYS A 212 -14.54 2.51 4.17
N TRP A 213 -14.53 2.91 5.44
CA TRP A 213 -14.32 2.04 6.59
C TRP A 213 -15.63 1.58 7.24
N CYS A 214 -16.79 1.81 6.59
CA CYS A 214 -18.06 1.28 7.08
C CYS A 214 -18.10 -0.25 6.88
N GLU A 215 -17.79 -0.97 7.95
CA GLU A 215 -17.81 -2.44 8.01
C GLU A 215 -18.44 -2.90 9.33
N ILE A 216 -19.00 -4.11 9.33
CA ILE A 216 -19.35 -4.86 10.54
C ILE A 216 -18.68 -6.23 10.47
N SER A 217 -18.06 -6.64 11.58
CA SER A 217 -17.32 -7.90 11.65
C SER A 217 -17.93 -8.83 12.71
N THR A 218 -17.62 -10.12 12.63
CA THR A 218 -18.04 -11.06 13.68
C THR A 218 -17.12 -10.91 14.90
N PRO A 219 -17.60 -11.26 16.12
CA PRO A 219 -16.76 -11.21 17.32
C PRO A 219 -15.47 -12.04 17.22
N GLU A 220 -15.47 -13.11 16.42
CA GLU A 220 -14.29 -13.94 16.19
C GLU A 220 -13.22 -13.22 15.35
N MET A 221 -13.63 -12.48 14.32
CA MET A 221 -12.71 -11.68 13.49
C MET A 221 -12.06 -10.56 14.29
N GLU A 222 -12.82 -9.89 15.17
CA GLU A 222 -12.31 -8.77 15.96
C GLU A 222 -11.22 -9.19 16.96
N ARG A 223 -11.22 -10.45 17.42
CA ARG A 223 -10.16 -10.99 18.30
C ARG A 223 -8.79 -11.06 17.63
N PHE A 224 -8.73 -11.10 16.29
CA PHE A 224 -7.47 -11.28 15.57
C PHE A 224 -6.48 -10.12 15.77
N PHE A 225 -6.99 -8.92 16.10
CA PHE A 225 -6.19 -7.71 16.29
C PHE A 225 -5.86 -7.39 17.75
N SER A 226 -6.20 -8.29 18.68
CA SER A 226 -6.28 -8.01 20.12
C SER A 226 -5.26 -8.74 21.02
N PHE A 227 -4.15 -9.25 20.48
CA PHE A 227 -3.14 -10.00 21.26
C PHE A 227 -1.95 -9.15 21.71
#